data_AF-A0A0G0NU51-F1
#
_entry.id   AF-A0A0G0NU51-F1
#
_cell.length_a   1.000
_cell.length_b   1.000
_cell.length_c   1.000
_cell.angle_alpha   90.00
_cell.angle_beta   90.00
_cell.angle_gamma   90.00
#
_symmetry.space_group_name_H-M   'P 1'
#
loop_
_entity.id
_entity.type
_entity.pdbx_description
1 polymer ?
#
loop_
_entity_poly.entity_id
_entity_poly.type
_entity_poly.pdbx_seq_one_letter_code
_entity_poly.pdbx_strand_id
1 'polypeptide(L)'
;MNKIIRQDIKIGNSVITLETGKLAPQANASVVATLGKTVVLATVMMGKLDETKDYFPLQVEFVDKLYAGGQVKGGKWVKRELNPSDISILFGRIIDRSIRPLFPKGFQNEVQLIVTILSNDRVNDVIIPAFLAASTALTISDIPFNAPVSAVRIGQLDDKLIINPTLEDLKTSQLDLLVCTGTAGVNMIECGANIVKNEIVLDAIELAKKTGDDINDQILKFTKTIANSKVEFTPVLPSKELLAEIESKIKTDISKFLKNGQDGSHIKDEEIIHAKICFQTNYNNGSR
;
A
#
# COMPACT_ATOMS: atom_id res chain seq x y z
N MET A 1 -6.91 -17.71 26.37
CA MET A 1 -7.41 -16.52 25.63
C MET A 1 -6.20 -15.68 25.25
N ASN A 2 -6.11 -15.24 24.00
CA ASN A 2 -5.02 -14.37 23.58
C ASN A 2 -5.07 -13.04 24.34
N LYS A 3 -3.90 -12.51 24.71
CA LYS A 3 -3.78 -11.20 25.36
C LYS A 3 -4.17 -10.12 24.35
N ILE A 4 -5.15 -9.29 24.71
CA ILE A 4 -5.55 -8.13 23.90
C ILE A 4 -4.56 -7.01 24.20
N ILE A 5 -4.02 -6.41 23.14
CA ILE A 5 -3.08 -5.30 23.24
C ILE A 5 -3.67 -4.14 22.45
N ARG A 6 -3.70 -2.95 23.06
CA ARG A 6 -4.29 -1.73 22.50
C ARG A 6 -3.34 -0.56 22.61
N GLN A 7 -3.39 0.32 21.62
CA GLN A 7 -2.71 1.62 21.64
C GLN A 7 -3.58 2.68 20.98
N ASP A 8 -3.69 3.82 21.65
CA ASP A 8 -4.29 5.02 21.07
C ASP A 8 -3.24 5.82 20.31
N ILE A 9 -3.54 6.13 19.05
CA ILE A 9 -2.73 6.94 18.15
C ILE A 9 -3.41 8.30 17.98
N LYS A 10 -2.72 9.37 18.36
CA LYS A 10 -3.24 10.73 18.22
C LYS A 10 -2.93 11.27 16.83
N ILE A 11 -3.94 11.85 16.18
CA ILE A 11 -3.85 12.45 14.85
C ILE A 11 -4.63 13.76 14.82
N GLY A 12 -3.92 14.89 14.92
CA GLY A 12 -4.57 16.18 15.12
C GLY A 12 -5.46 16.15 16.36
N ASN A 13 -6.76 16.41 16.17
CA ASN A 13 -7.75 16.38 17.25
C ASN A 13 -8.45 15.02 17.43
N SER A 14 -8.10 14.04 16.60
CA SER A 14 -8.73 12.72 16.56
C SER A 14 -7.82 11.67 17.21
N VAL A 15 -8.43 10.59 17.71
CA VAL A 15 -7.73 9.44 18.26
C VAL A 15 -8.19 8.19 17.53
N ILE A 16 -7.22 7.40 17.06
CA ILE A 16 -7.46 6.08 16.47
C ILE A 16 -6.93 5.03 17.43
N THR A 17 -7.80 4.17 17.93
CA THR A 17 -7.40 3.03 18.77
C THR A 17 -7.05 1.86 17.86
N LEU A 18 -5.83 1.33 17.99
CA LEU A 18 -5.38 0.11 17.34
C LEU A 18 -5.41 -1.05 18.35
N GLU A 19 -6.02 -2.16 17.99
CA GLU A 19 -6.13 -3.38 18.81
C GLU A 19 -5.62 -4.60 18.03
N THR A 20 -4.87 -5.49 18.70
CA THR A 20 -4.50 -6.81 18.17
C THR A 20 -4.66 -7.92 19.22
N GLY A 21 -4.58 -9.18 18.77
CA GLY A 21 -4.59 -10.40 19.58
C GLY A 21 -5.94 -11.11 19.67
N LYS A 22 -7.07 -10.40 19.56
CA LYS A 22 -8.41 -10.98 19.74
C LYS A 22 -8.97 -11.65 18.48
N LEU A 23 -8.91 -10.98 17.34
CA LEU A 23 -9.57 -11.40 16.09
C LEU A 23 -8.54 -11.97 15.10
N ALA A 24 -8.96 -12.95 14.30
CA ALA A 24 -8.13 -13.58 13.26
C ALA A 24 -6.72 -14.04 13.73
N PRO A 25 -6.61 -14.83 14.81
CA PRO A 25 -5.31 -15.21 15.38
C PRO A 25 -4.49 -16.16 14.50
N GLN A 26 -5.09 -16.72 13.45
CA GLN A 26 -4.41 -17.58 12.47
C GLN A 26 -3.76 -16.78 11.34
N ALA A 27 -4.04 -15.47 11.25
CA ALA A 27 -3.39 -14.64 10.26
C ALA A 27 -1.93 -14.37 10.63
N ASN A 28 -1.06 -14.06 9.66
CA ASN A 28 0.30 -13.59 9.95
C ASN A 28 0.26 -12.36 10.86
N ALA A 29 -0.73 -11.49 10.65
CA ALA A 29 -1.16 -10.49 11.62
C ALA A 29 -2.59 -10.00 11.36
N SER A 30 -3.19 -9.43 12.41
CA SER A 30 -4.48 -8.74 12.33
C SER A 30 -4.50 -7.53 13.26
N VAL A 31 -5.17 -6.46 12.82
CA VAL A 31 -5.34 -5.24 13.62
C VAL A 31 -6.75 -4.71 13.41
N VAL A 32 -7.42 -4.40 14.51
CA VAL A 32 -8.68 -3.64 14.51
C VAL A 32 -8.34 -2.18 14.76
N ALA A 33 -8.77 -1.28 13.89
CA ALA A 33 -8.71 0.15 14.14
C ALA A 33 -10.10 0.71 14.40
N THR A 34 -10.18 1.63 15.37
CA THR A 34 -11.43 2.33 15.72
C THR A 34 -11.19 3.84 15.69
N LEU A 35 -12.03 4.56 14.94
CA LEU A 35 -12.09 6.02 14.93
C LEU A 35 -13.56 6.42 15.12
N GLY A 36 -13.88 7.08 16.23
CA GLY A 36 -15.28 7.38 16.58
C GLY A 36 -16.09 6.09 16.74
N LYS A 37 -17.09 5.87 15.88
CA LYS A 37 -17.83 4.59 15.82
C LYS A 37 -17.53 3.79 14.55
N THR A 38 -16.58 4.24 13.73
CA THR A 38 -16.06 3.50 12.59
C THR A 38 -15.03 2.48 13.07
N VAL A 39 -15.24 1.22 12.70
CA VAL A 39 -14.41 0.08 13.11
C VAL A 39 -14.05 -0.72 11.87
N VAL A 40 -12.76 -1.02 11.71
CA VAL A 40 -12.22 -1.78 10.57
C VAL A 40 -11.28 -2.86 11.08
N LEU A 41 -11.26 -3.99 10.39
CA LEU A 41 -10.33 -5.10 10.64
C LEU A 41 -9.43 -5.27 9.43
N ALA A 42 -8.12 -5.11 9.61
CA ALA A 42 -7.13 -5.49 8.63
C ALA A 42 -6.53 -6.85 9.00
N THR A 43 -6.42 -7.74 8.01
CA THR A 43 -5.74 -9.04 8.13
C THR A 43 -4.73 -9.17 7.01
N VAL A 44 -3.53 -9.63 7.34
CA VAL A 44 -2.46 -9.89 6.36
C VAL A 44 -2.05 -11.35 6.40
N MET A 45 -1.86 -11.91 5.21
CA MET A 45 -1.44 -13.28 4.98
C MET A 45 -0.29 -13.32 4.00
N MET A 46 0.67 -14.22 4.25
CA MET A 46 1.74 -14.56 3.33
C MET A 46 1.61 -16.02 2.91
N GLY A 47 1.55 -16.23 1.60
CA GLY A 47 1.59 -17.53 0.96
C GLY A 47 3.01 -18.07 0.81
N LYS A 48 3.09 -19.27 0.24
CA LYS A 48 4.38 -19.87 -0.15
C LYS A 48 4.94 -19.14 -1.37
N LEU A 49 6.26 -19.20 -1.53
CA LEU A 49 6.91 -18.76 -2.76
C LEU A 49 6.41 -19.63 -3.92
N ASP A 50 5.98 -18.96 -4.99
CA ASP A 50 5.60 -19.59 -6.25
C ASP A 50 6.68 -19.27 -7.28
N GLU A 51 7.57 -20.23 -7.52
CA GLU A 51 8.72 -20.08 -8.43
C GLU A 51 8.29 -19.94 -9.90
N THR A 52 7.01 -20.17 -10.22
CA THR A 52 6.48 -19.96 -11.57
C THR A 52 6.17 -18.49 -11.87
N LYS A 53 6.07 -17.64 -10.84
CA LYS A 53 5.81 -16.20 -10.98
C LYS A 53 7.11 -15.42 -10.96
N ASP A 54 7.27 -14.52 -11.91
CA ASP A 54 8.43 -13.62 -12.04
C ASP A 54 8.20 -12.23 -11.43
N TYR A 55 7.07 -12.03 -10.75
CA TYR A 55 6.66 -10.75 -10.15
C TYR A 55 6.21 -10.91 -8.69
N PHE A 56 6.10 -9.80 -7.96
CA PHE A 56 5.59 -9.78 -6.59
C PHE A 56 4.05 -9.78 -6.56
N PRO A 57 3.39 -10.88 -6.12
CA PRO A 57 1.95 -10.98 -6.10
C PRO A 57 1.40 -10.40 -4.79
N LEU A 58 1.13 -9.09 -4.82
CA LEU A 58 0.41 -8.39 -3.75
C LEU A 58 -1.04 -8.15 -4.17
N GLN A 59 -1.98 -8.63 -3.36
CA GLN A 59 -3.40 -8.37 -3.49
C GLN A 59 -3.90 -7.59 -2.28
N VAL A 60 -4.59 -6.47 -2.54
CA VAL A 60 -5.24 -5.66 -1.52
C VAL A 60 -6.74 -5.63 -1.78
N GLU A 61 -7.52 -6.14 -0.84
CA GLU A 61 -8.98 -6.12 -0.90
C GLU A 61 -9.56 -5.20 0.17
N PHE A 62 -10.46 -4.32 -0.24
CA PHE A 62 -11.25 -3.49 0.66
C PHE A 62 -12.71 -3.95 0.60
N VAL A 63 -13.20 -4.48 1.71
CA VAL A 63 -14.47 -5.20 1.80
C VAL A 63 -15.47 -4.37 2.62
N ASP A 64 -16.43 -3.79 1.90
CA ASP A 64 -17.54 -3.06 2.50
C ASP A 64 -18.68 -4.03 2.82
N LYS A 65 -19.04 -4.10 4.10
CA LYS A 65 -20.16 -4.92 4.58
C LYS A 65 -21.39 -4.05 4.79
N LEU A 66 -22.55 -4.47 4.29
CA LEU A 66 -23.80 -3.71 4.42
C LEU A 66 -24.20 -3.52 5.89
N TYR A 67 -23.90 -4.52 6.72
CA TYR A 67 -24.17 -4.44 8.16
C TYR A 67 -23.39 -3.31 8.84
N ALA A 68 -22.22 -2.93 8.31
CA ALA A 68 -21.40 -1.86 8.90
C ALA A 68 -22.14 -0.51 8.86
N GLY A 69 -22.98 -0.31 7.84
CA GLY A 69 -23.87 0.85 7.72
C GLY A 69 -25.30 0.60 8.21
N GLY A 70 -25.59 -0.56 8.82
CA GLY A 70 -26.94 -0.96 9.26
C GLY A 70 -27.92 -1.18 8.10
N GLN A 71 -27.43 -1.54 6.91
CA GLN A 71 -28.25 -1.69 5.71
C GLN A 71 -28.58 -3.16 5.43
N VAL A 72 -29.82 -3.40 4.98
CA VAL A 72 -30.26 -4.71 4.47
C VAL A 72 -30.86 -4.48 3.08
N LYS A 73 -30.35 -5.20 2.07
CA LYS A 73 -30.88 -5.10 0.70
C LYS A 73 -32.35 -5.58 0.65
N GLY A 74 -33.17 -4.84 -0.09
CA GLY A 74 -34.59 -5.16 -0.29
C GLY A 74 -34.83 -6.47 -1.06
N GLY A 75 -36.07 -6.98 -1.03
CA GLY A 75 -36.41 -8.32 -1.55
C GLY A 75 -36.16 -8.57 -3.04
N LYS A 76 -36.08 -7.51 -3.86
CA LYS A 76 -35.79 -7.60 -5.30
C LYS A 76 -34.31 -7.91 -5.60
N TRP A 77 -33.42 -7.67 -4.65
CA TRP A 77 -31.98 -7.79 -4.83
C TRP A 77 -31.43 -8.96 -4.03
N VAL A 78 -30.33 -9.55 -4.51
CA VAL A 78 -29.60 -10.58 -3.75
C VAL A 78 -29.14 -9.96 -2.42
N LYS A 79 -29.57 -10.55 -1.30
CA LYS A 79 -29.27 -10.10 0.07
C LYS A 79 -27.84 -10.45 0.51
N ARG A 80 -26.87 -10.24 -0.39
CA ARG A 80 -25.44 -10.43 -0.16
C ARG A 80 -24.67 -9.26 -0.80
N GLU A 81 -23.53 -8.94 -0.23
CA GLU A 81 -22.51 -8.15 -0.90
C GLU A 81 -22.04 -8.93 -2.15
N LEU A 82 -21.90 -8.22 -3.26
CA LEU A 82 -21.41 -8.79 -4.51
C LEU A 82 -20.02 -8.19 -4.76
N ASN A 83 -19.78 -7.69 -5.97
CA ASN A 83 -18.54 -7.05 -6.33
C ASN A 83 -18.26 -5.82 -5.44
N PRO A 84 -16.98 -5.49 -5.21
CA PRO A 84 -16.57 -4.27 -4.54
C PRO A 84 -17.15 -3.03 -5.22
N SER A 85 -17.41 -1.96 -4.45
CA SER A 85 -17.82 -0.68 -5.01
C SER A 85 -16.61 0.08 -5.56
N ASP A 86 -16.84 1.08 -6.41
CA ASP A 86 -15.76 1.92 -6.95
C ASP A 86 -14.93 2.59 -5.85
N ILE A 87 -15.58 3.00 -4.76
CA ILE A 87 -14.93 3.57 -3.58
C ILE A 87 -14.04 2.52 -2.89
N SER A 88 -14.54 1.30 -2.71
CA SER A 88 -13.75 0.21 -2.12
C SER A 88 -12.53 -0.12 -3.00
N ILE A 89 -12.70 -0.13 -4.32
CA ILE A 89 -11.61 -0.35 -5.28
C ILE A 89 -10.57 0.78 -5.17
N LEU A 90 -11.03 2.04 -5.10
CA LEU A 90 -10.15 3.20 -4.94
C LEU A 90 -9.34 3.12 -3.64
N PHE A 91 -10.00 2.78 -2.52
CA PHE A 91 -9.34 2.58 -1.23
C PHE A 91 -8.33 1.43 -1.24
N GLY A 92 -8.66 0.31 -1.88
CA GLY A 92 -7.72 -0.78 -2.10
C GLY A 92 -6.49 -0.33 -2.88
N ARG A 93 -6.68 0.47 -3.94
CA ARG A 93 -5.58 1.02 -4.76
C ARG A 93 -4.72 2.03 -4.00
N ILE A 94 -5.33 2.86 -3.15
CA ILE A 94 -4.61 3.79 -2.27
C ILE A 94 -3.69 3.02 -1.33
N ILE A 95 -4.20 1.98 -0.67
CA ILE A 95 -3.39 1.14 0.22
C ILE A 95 -2.29 0.44 -0.58
N ASP A 96 -2.63 -0.21 -1.70
CA ASP A 96 -1.68 -0.95 -2.54
C ASP A 96 -0.51 -0.08 -3.02
N ARG A 97 -0.79 1.08 -3.62
CA ARG A 97 0.23 2.01 -4.13
C ARG A 97 1.18 2.48 -3.05
N SER A 98 0.68 2.66 -1.83
CA SER A 98 1.47 3.14 -0.71
C SER A 98 2.31 2.05 -0.05
N ILE A 99 1.86 0.79 -0.01
CA ILE A 99 2.63 -0.28 0.64
C ILE A 99 3.55 -1.03 -0.34
N ARG A 100 3.19 -1.14 -1.62
CA ARG A 100 3.93 -1.95 -2.61
C ARG A 100 5.41 -1.61 -2.73
N PRO A 101 5.84 -0.32 -2.75
CA PRO A 101 7.26 0.04 -2.86
C PRO A 101 8.10 -0.32 -1.62
N LEU A 102 7.46 -0.68 -0.51
CA LEU A 102 8.12 -0.91 0.78
C LEU A 102 8.40 -2.38 1.06
N PHE A 103 7.95 -3.27 0.18
CA PHE A 103 8.43 -4.64 0.15
C PHE A 103 9.86 -4.66 -0.42
N PRO A 104 10.74 -5.48 0.16
CA PRO A 104 12.12 -5.54 -0.29
C PRO A 104 12.21 -6.10 -1.72
N LYS A 105 13.19 -5.62 -2.49
CA LYS A 105 13.39 -6.05 -3.88
C LYS A 105 13.64 -7.56 -3.95
N GLY A 106 13.01 -8.23 -4.92
CA GLY A 106 13.13 -9.68 -5.10
C GLY A 106 12.26 -10.52 -4.16
N PHE A 107 11.44 -9.90 -3.31
CA PHE A 107 10.44 -10.60 -2.53
C PHE A 107 9.27 -11.02 -3.42
N GLN A 108 8.98 -12.32 -3.48
CA GLN A 108 8.02 -12.92 -4.41
C GLN A 108 6.95 -13.80 -3.73
N ASN A 109 6.99 -13.93 -2.40
CA ASN A 109 5.91 -14.59 -1.69
C ASN A 109 4.60 -13.83 -1.92
N GLU A 110 3.53 -14.58 -2.15
CA GLU A 110 2.20 -13.99 -2.30
C GLU A 110 1.77 -13.33 -0.99
N VAL A 111 1.35 -12.08 -1.05
CA VAL A 111 0.84 -11.34 0.11
C VAL A 111 -0.58 -10.90 -0.18
N GLN A 112 -1.50 -11.28 0.71
CA GLN A 112 -2.88 -10.83 0.66
C GLN A 112 -3.18 -9.95 1.88
N LEU A 113 -3.68 -8.75 1.62
CA LEU A 113 -4.14 -7.82 2.64
C LEU A 113 -5.63 -7.59 2.44
N ILE A 114 -6.44 -7.92 3.45
CA ILE A 114 -7.88 -7.72 3.43
C ILE A 114 -8.24 -6.72 4.52
N VAL A 115 -8.90 -5.63 4.15
CA VAL A 115 -9.51 -4.68 5.07
C VAL A 115 -11.02 -4.86 5.01
N THR A 116 -11.63 -5.20 6.14
CA THR A 116 -13.08 -5.34 6.26
C THR A 116 -13.65 -4.24 7.14
N ILE A 117 -14.64 -3.49 6.65
CA ILE A 117 -15.39 -2.56 7.49
C ILE A 117 -16.36 -3.35 8.39
N LEU A 118 -16.22 -3.17 9.71
CA LEU A 118 -17.10 -3.77 10.71
C LEU A 118 -18.21 -2.82 11.17
N SER A 119 -17.92 -1.52 11.21
CA SER A 119 -18.87 -0.46 11.57
C SER A 119 -18.49 0.82 10.84
N ASN A 120 -19.47 1.59 10.38
CA ASN A 120 -19.27 2.87 9.71
C ASN A 120 -20.24 3.91 10.30
N ASP A 121 -19.67 4.96 10.90
CA ASP A 121 -20.43 6.02 11.57
C ASP A 121 -20.94 7.12 10.62
N ARG A 122 -20.52 7.09 9.35
CA ARG A 122 -20.86 8.06 8.29
C ARG A 122 -20.45 9.50 8.60
N VAL A 123 -19.58 9.69 9.58
CA VAL A 123 -19.00 10.99 9.97
C VAL A 123 -17.53 11.01 9.60
N ASN A 124 -16.81 9.98 10.01
CA ASN A 124 -15.38 9.85 9.79
C ASN A 124 -15.10 9.11 8.48
N ASP A 125 -14.07 9.53 7.77
CA ASP A 125 -13.60 8.77 6.62
C ASP A 125 -12.95 7.46 7.06
N VAL A 126 -13.41 6.36 6.45
CA VAL A 126 -12.99 4.99 6.79
C VAL A 126 -11.60 4.66 6.28
N ILE A 127 -11.09 5.33 5.23
CA ILE A 127 -9.76 5.02 4.69
C ILE A 127 -8.66 5.28 5.72
N ILE A 128 -8.80 6.29 6.59
CA ILE A 128 -7.77 6.63 7.59
C ILE A 128 -7.57 5.50 8.61
N PRO A 129 -8.58 5.04 9.37
CA PRO A 129 -8.41 3.90 10.27
C PRO A 129 -8.07 2.62 9.52
N ALA A 130 -8.59 2.41 8.30
CA ALA A 130 -8.28 1.25 7.48
C ALA A 130 -6.79 1.18 7.11
N PHE A 131 -6.23 2.31 6.68
CA PHE A 131 -4.84 2.40 6.29
C PHE A 131 -3.91 2.16 7.48
N LEU A 132 -4.20 2.76 8.64
CA LEU A 132 -3.40 2.54 9.85
C LEU A 132 -3.51 1.09 10.35
N ALA A 133 -4.69 0.45 10.26
CA ALA A 133 -4.84 -0.96 10.56
C ALA A 133 -3.98 -1.83 9.64
N ALA A 134 -4.04 -1.59 8.32
CA ALA A 134 -3.27 -2.31 7.30
C ALA A 134 -1.75 -2.16 7.53
N SER A 135 -1.29 -0.94 7.71
CA SER A 135 0.12 -0.62 7.98
C SER A 135 0.62 -1.26 9.27
N THR A 136 -0.17 -1.19 10.35
CA THR A 136 0.18 -1.79 11.64
C THR A 136 0.20 -3.32 11.54
N ALA A 137 -0.77 -3.93 10.84
CA ALA A 137 -0.81 -5.37 10.62
C ALA A 137 0.44 -5.86 9.86
N LEU A 138 0.82 -5.20 8.76
CA LEU A 138 2.09 -5.49 8.06
C LEU A 138 3.31 -5.30 8.98
N THR A 139 3.31 -4.24 9.79
CA THR A 139 4.41 -3.93 10.71
C THR A 139 4.61 -5.05 11.73
N ILE A 140 3.54 -5.55 12.37
CA ILE A 140 3.63 -6.59 13.41
C ILE A 140 3.74 -8.02 12.85
N SER A 141 3.40 -8.22 11.58
CA SER A 141 3.52 -9.52 10.92
C SER A 141 4.99 -9.98 10.82
N ASP A 142 5.18 -11.24 10.45
CA ASP A 142 6.47 -11.82 10.07
C ASP A 142 6.88 -11.49 8.62
N ILE A 143 6.06 -10.75 7.86
CA ILE A 143 6.32 -10.41 6.46
C ILE A 143 7.39 -9.31 6.37
N PRO A 144 8.46 -9.48 5.56
CA PRO A 144 9.45 -8.44 5.30
C PRO A 144 8.81 -7.18 4.69
N PHE A 145 8.84 -6.08 5.43
CA PHE A 145 8.18 -4.84 5.06
C PHE A 145 8.88 -3.65 5.71
N ASN A 146 9.22 -2.62 4.91
CA ASN A 146 9.86 -1.39 5.37
C ASN A 146 8.84 -0.43 6.01
N ALA A 147 8.31 -0.86 7.15
CA ALA A 147 7.25 -0.20 7.90
C ALA A 147 7.76 0.94 8.82
N PRO A 148 6.82 1.74 9.38
CA PRO A 148 5.41 1.84 9.04
C PRO A 148 5.14 2.89 7.95
N VAL A 149 3.90 2.92 7.46
CA VAL A 149 3.35 4.00 6.63
C VAL A 149 2.09 4.55 7.27
N SER A 150 1.93 5.86 7.24
CA SER A 150 0.73 6.54 7.70
C SER A 150 -0.01 7.17 6.53
N ALA A 151 -1.29 7.44 6.71
CA ALA A 151 -2.09 8.23 5.80
C ALA A 151 -2.76 9.37 6.58
N VAL A 152 -2.70 10.58 6.03
CA VAL A 152 -3.32 11.77 6.58
C VAL A 152 -4.10 12.45 5.47
N ARG A 153 -5.34 12.84 5.73
CA ARG A 153 -6.13 13.66 4.82
C ARG A 153 -6.14 15.10 5.30
N ILE A 154 -5.90 16.05 4.40
CA ILE A 154 -5.94 17.48 4.67
C ILE A 154 -7.08 18.09 3.87
N GLY A 155 -7.95 18.83 4.57
CA GLY A 155 -8.96 19.70 3.98
C GLY A 155 -8.57 21.17 4.07
N GLN A 156 -9.28 22.02 3.34
CA GLN A 156 -9.20 23.47 3.48
C GLN A 156 -10.61 24.06 3.67
N LEU A 157 -10.89 24.59 4.86
CA LEU A 157 -12.13 25.30 5.18
C LEU A 157 -11.81 26.71 5.67
N ASP A 158 -12.54 27.72 5.19
CA ASP A 158 -12.35 29.13 5.55
C ASP A 158 -10.87 29.56 5.49
N ASP A 159 -10.20 29.19 4.40
CA ASP A 159 -8.78 29.40 4.13
C ASP A 159 -7.80 28.75 5.12
N LYS A 160 -8.27 27.83 5.96
CA LYS A 160 -7.46 27.09 6.94
C LYS A 160 -7.35 25.62 6.61
N LEU A 161 -6.13 25.09 6.71
CA LEU A 161 -5.87 23.67 6.58
C LEU A 161 -6.35 22.90 7.82
N ILE A 162 -7.03 21.77 7.60
CA ILE A 162 -7.60 20.94 8.66
C ILE A 162 -7.14 19.50 8.46
N ILE A 163 -6.65 18.88 9.55
CA ILE A 163 -6.22 17.48 9.57
C ILE A 163 -7.44 16.58 9.79
N ASN A 164 -7.56 15.56 8.94
CA ASN A 164 -8.62 14.55 8.93
C ASN A 164 -10.02 15.18 9.09
N PRO A 165 -10.43 16.05 8.15
CA PRO A 165 -11.78 16.62 8.15
C PRO A 165 -12.84 15.52 8.12
N THR A 166 -14.01 15.80 8.66
CA THR A 166 -15.15 14.88 8.55
C THR A 166 -15.66 14.79 7.11
N LEU A 167 -16.48 13.79 6.82
CA LEU A 167 -17.13 13.68 5.51
C LEU A 167 -18.05 14.87 5.20
N GLU A 168 -18.58 15.56 6.22
CA GLU A 168 -19.37 16.78 6.04
C GLU A 168 -18.47 17.98 5.72
N ASP A 169 -17.36 18.14 6.45
CA ASP A 169 -16.35 19.17 6.20
C ASP A 169 -15.78 19.08 4.77
N LEU A 170 -15.55 17.86 4.28
CA LEU A 170 -15.03 17.63 2.93
C LEU A 170 -15.97 18.14 1.82
N LYS A 171 -17.28 18.23 2.05
CA LYS A 171 -18.23 18.72 1.04
C LYS A 171 -18.08 20.21 0.75
N THR A 172 -17.65 20.99 1.74
CA THR A 172 -17.43 22.43 1.63
C THR A 172 -15.95 22.79 1.53
N SER A 173 -15.08 21.78 1.62
CA SER A 173 -13.63 21.94 1.52
C SER A 173 -13.18 22.31 0.11
N GLN A 174 -12.24 23.26 0.00
CA GLN A 174 -11.63 23.62 -1.28
C GLN A 174 -10.50 22.66 -1.69
N LEU A 175 -10.03 21.85 -0.75
CA LEU A 175 -8.96 20.87 -0.92
C LEU A 175 -9.36 19.53 -0.30
N ASP A 176 -9.13 18.43 -0.99
CA ASP A 176 -9.15 17.07 -0.43
C ASP A 176 -7.84 16.41 -0.83
N LEU A 177 -6.87 16.46 0.08
CA LEU A 177 -5.52 15.95 -0.13
C LEU A 177 -5.26 14.78 0.82
N LEU A 178 -5.14 13.57 0.29
CA LEU A 178 -4.69 12.40 1.05
C LEU A 178 -3.21 12.13 0.74
N VAL A 179 -2.38 12.16 1.78
CA VAL A 179 -0.93 11.93 1.68
C VAL A 179 -0.57 10.70 2.49
N CYS A 180 0.19 9.79 1.88
CA CYS A 180 0.83 8.69 2.57
C CYS A 180 2.31 8.98 2.80
N THR A 181 2.75 8.72 4.03
CA THR A 181 4.11 9.01 4.48
C THR A 181 4.74 7.72 4.99
N GLY A 182 5.77 7.25 4.30
CA GLY A 182 6.61 6.13 4.72
C GLY A 182 7.91 6.60 5.38
N THR A 183 8.79 5.64 5.67
CA THR A 183 10.07 5.89 6.36
C THR A 183 11.05 6.78 5.59
N ALA A 184 10.98 6.78 4.26
CA ALA A 184 11.82 7.59 3.39
C ALA A 184 11.19 8.95 3.01
N GLY A 185 9.96 9.22 3.46
CA GLY A 185 9.20 10.42 3.11
C GLY A 185 7.85 10.10 2.46
N VAL A 186 7.30 11.07 1.73
CA VAL A 186 6.00 10.93 1.05
C VAL A 186 6.15 9.95 -0.12
N ASN A 187 5.29 8.95 -0.16
CA ASN A 187 5.32 7.92 -1.21
C ASN A 187 4.06 7.90 -2.09
N MET A 188 2.94 8.46 -1.63
CA MET A 188 1.70 8.51 -2.40
C MET A 188 0.89 9.76 -2.04
N ILE A 189 0.31 10.39 -3.06
CA ILE A 189 -0.59 11.53 -2.92
C ILE A 189 -1.81 11.28 -3.81
N GLU A 190 -2.99 11.53 -3.27
CA GLU A 190 -4.26 11.62 -3.99
C GLU A 190 -4.88 12.99 -3.67
N CYS A 191 -5.24 13.77 -4.69
CA CYS A 191 -5.65 15.17 -4.49
C CYS A 191 -6.84 15.55 -5.37
N GLY A 192 -7.86 16.14 -4.76
CA GLY A 192 -8.91 16.92 -5.41
C GLY A 192 -8.85 18.37 -4.90
N ALA A 193 -8.93 19.35 -5.80
CA ALA A 193 -8.86 20.76 -5.41
C ALA A 193 -9.70 21.66 -6.32
N ASN A 194 -10.32 22.69 -5.73
CA ASN A 194 -11.13 23.69 -6.44
C ASN A 194 -10.31 24.96 -6.71
N ILE A 195 -9.41 24.90 -7.69
CA ILE A 195 -8.56 26.04 -8.11
C ILE A 195 -7.79 26.63 -6.91
N VAL A 196 -7.21 25.75 -6.09
CA VAL A 196 -6.38 26.15 -4.94
C VAL A 196 -4.98 26.55 -5.43
N LYS A 197 -4.35 27.53 -4.76
CA LYS A 197 -2.98 27.96 -5.08
C LYS A 197 -1.98 26.84 -4.80
N ASN A 198 -0.96 26.71 -5.65
CA ASN A 198 0.11 25.70 -5.48
C ASN A 198 0.81 25.78 -4.11
N GLU A 199 1.01 26.99 -3.58
CA GLU A 199 1.60 27.23 -2.26
C GLU A 199 0.81 26.55 -1.15
N ILE A 200 -0.52 26.65 -1.19
CA ILE A 200 -1.42 26.04 -0.19
C ILE A 200 -1.36 24.51 -0.30
N VAL A 201 -1.28 23.97 -1.51
CA VAL A 201 -1.13 22.52 -1.72
C VAL A 201 0.20 22.02 -1.15
N LEU A 202 1.29 22.78 -1.33
CA LEU A 202 2.59 22.44 -0.76
C LEU A 202 2.55 22.47 0.77
N ASP A 203 1.99 23.53 1.37
CA ASP A 203 1.82 23.64 2.82
C ASP A 203 0.99 22.48 3.38
N ALA A 204 -0.04 22.04 2.65
CA ALA A 204 -0.87 20.90 3.01
C ALA A 204 -0.09 19.58 2.95
N ILE A 205 0.77 19.39 1.94
CA ILE A 205 1.65 18.20 1.85
C ILE A 205 2.64 18.18 3.02
N GLU A 206 3.25 19.32 3.37
CA GLU A 206 4.20 19.42 4.47
C GLU A 206 3.52 19.13 5.83
N LEU A 207 2.33 19.69 6.05
CA LEU A 207 1.52 19.43 7.23
C LEU A 207 1.14 17.95 7.33
N ALA A 208 0.71 17.34 6.23
CA ALA A 208 0.36 15.93 6.18
C ALA A 208 1.59 15.03 6.43
N LYS A 209 2.74 15.35 5.85
CA LYS A 209 4.00 14.63 6.07
C LYS A 209 4.40 14.66 7.53
N LYS A 210 4.46 15.86 8.15
CA LYS A 210 4.82 16.02 9.55
C LYS A 210 3.90 15.22 10.47
N THR A 211 2.58 15.33 10.25
CA THR A 211 1.58 14.56 10.99
C THR A 211 1.75 13.05 10.77
N GLY A 212 2.08 12.66 9.54
CA GLY A 212 2.34 11.27 9.17
C GLY A 212 3.58 10.68 9.86
N ASP A 213 4.66 11.46 9.98
CA ASP A 213 5.87 11.08 10.70
C ASP A 213 5.56 10.84 12.19
N ASP A 214 4.78 11.74 12.82
CA ASP A 214 4.34 11.59 14.22
C ASP A 214 3.48 10.33 14.45
N ILE A 215 2.64 9.96 13.47
CA ILE A 215 1.86 8.71 13.50
C ILE A 215 2.79 7.51 13.42
N ASN A 216 3.74 7.54 12.48
CA ASN A 216 4.68 6.44 12.26
C ASN A 216 5.52 6.17 13.51
N ASP A 217 5.96 7.22 14.22
CA ASP A 217 6.67 7.10 15.49
C ASP A 217 5.82 6.44 16.60
N GLN A 218 4.53 6.79 16.68
CA GLN A 218 3.61 6.17 17.63
C GLN A 218 3.39 4.68 17.30
N ILE A 219 3.21 4.33 16.02
CA ILE A 219 3.07 2.94 15.56
C ILE A 219 4.37 2.17 15.85
N LEU A 220 5.55 2.71 15.56
CA LEU A 220 6.83 2.06 15.87
C LEU A 220 6.99 1.78 17.37
N LYS A 221 6.60 2.72 18.24
CA LYS A 221 6.64 2.50 19.70
C LYS A 221 5.70 1.37 20.12
N PHE A 222 4.51 1.31 19.51
CA PHE A 222 3.54 0.25 19.76
C PHE A 222 4.07 -1.12 19.30
N THR A 223 4.57 -1.21 18.07
CA THR A 223 4.94 -2.48 17.45
C THR A 223 6.21 -3.10 18.01
N LYS A 224 7.14 -2.32 18.57
CA LYS A 224 8.39 -2.81 19.18
C LYS A 224 8.23 -3.98 20.16
N THR A 225 7.10 -4.07 20.85
CA THR A 225 6.87 -5.11 21.88
C THR A 225 6.03 -6.28 21.40
N ILE A 226 5.45 -6.19 20.20
CA ILE A 226 4.45 -7.14 19.69
C ILE A 226 4.76 -7.67 18.29
N ALA A 227 5.73 -7.08 17.59
CA ALA A 227 6.08 -7.48 16.25
C ALA A 227 6.78 -8.84 16.24
N ASN A 228 6.38 -9.68 15.30
CA ASN A 228 7.02 -10.95 15.04
C ASN A 228 8.38 -10.73 14.35
N SER A 229 9.29 -11.70 14.54
CA SER A 229 10.53 -11.76 13.76
C SER A 229 10.20 -11.88 12.29
N LYS A 230 10.84 -11.06 11.45
CA LYS A 230 10.64 -11.10 10.00
C LYS A 230 11.21 -12.39 9.44
N VAL A 231 10.51 -13.00 8.49
CA VAL A 231 10.98 -14.15 7.74
C VAL A 231 12.22 -13.76 6.95
N GLU A 232 13.27 -14.56 7.05
CA GLU A 232 14.44 -14.40 6.21
C GLU A 232 14.09 -14.81 4.78
N PHE A 233 14.43 -13.96 3.81
CA PHE A 233 14.29 -14.30 2.40
C PHE A 233 15.61 -14.01 1.69
N THR A 234 15.94 -14.87 0.72
CA THR A 234 17.07 -14.62 -0.17
C THR A 234 16.51 -14.05 -1.47
N PRO A 235 16.88 -12.82 -1.86
CA PRO A 235 16.38 -12.25 -3.10
C PRO A 235 16.89 -13.07 -4.28
N VAL A 236 15.96 -13.52 -5.14
CA VAL A 236 16.30 -14.17 -6.41
C VAL A 236 16.66 -13.08 -7.41
N LEU A 237 17.89 -12.57 -7.31
CA LEU A 237 18.44 -11.58 -8.24
C LEU A 237 19.57 -12.20 -9.06
N PRO A 238 19.77 -11.76 -10.32
CA PRO A 238 20.91 -12.17 -11.12
C PRO A 238 22.23 -11.89 -10.40
N SER A 239 23.25 -12.73 -10.62
CA SER A 239 24.58 -12.49 -10.05
C SER A 239 25.20 -11.21 -10.61
N LYS A 240 26.07 -10.56 -9.83
CA LYS A 240 26.75 -9.32 -10.27
C LYS A 240 27.62 -9.57 -11.49
N GLU A 241 28.22 -10.75 -11.58
CA GLU A 241 29.05 -11.18 -12.72
C GLU A 241 28.21 -11.27 -13.99
N LEU A 242 27.04 -11.89 -13.92
CA LEU A 242 26.13 -12.01 -15.07
C LEU A 242 25.63 -10.64 -15.53
N LEU A 243 25.29 -9.74 -14.60
CA LEU A 243 24.89 -8.37 -14.93
C LEU A 243 26.02 -7.61 -15.64
N ALA A 244 27.25 -7.71 -15.14
CA ALA A 244 28.41 -7.05 -15.76
C ALA A 244 28.73 -7.61 -17.16
N GLU A 245 28.62 -8.92 -17.35
CA GLU A 245 28.80 -9.57 -18.64
C GLU A 245 27.75 -9.10 -19.66
N ILE A 246 26.48 -9.09 -19.27
CA ILE A 246 25.38 -8.60 -20.11
C ILE A 246 25.62 -7.13 -20.44
N GLU A 247 25.87 -6.27 -19.44
CA GLU A 247 26.13 -4.85 -19.68
C GLU A 247 27.28 -4.62 -20.67
N SER A 248 28.39 -5.34 -20.54
CA SER A 248 29.52 -5.24 -21.47
C SER A 248 29.11 -5.55 -22.92
N LYS A 249 28.26 -6.56 -23.12
CA LYS A 249 27.85 -7.03 -24.45
C LYS A 249 26.86 -6.11 -25.15
N ILE A 250 25.88 -5.55 -24.43
CA ILE A 250 24.70 -4.92 -25.07
C ILE A 250 24.46 -3.45 -24.69
N LYS A 251 25.16 -2.88 -23.69
CA LYS A 251 24.89 -1.52 -23.21
C LYS A 251 25.03 -0.45 -24.29
N THR A 252 26.03 -0.61 -25.16
CA THR A 252 26.25 0.33 -26.28
C THR A 252 25.14 0.24 -27.32
N ASP A 253 24.64 -0.97 -27.60
CA ASP A 253 23.55 -1.19 -28.56
C ASP A 253 22.22 -0.69 -28.01
N ILE A 254 21.90 -0.96 -26.74
CA ILE A 254 20.72 -0.39 -26.05
C ILE A 254 20.77 1.14 -26.09
N SER A 255 21.94 1.73 -25.84
CA SER A 255 22.12 3.19 -25.89
C SER A 255 21.89 3.78 -27.29
N LYS A 256 22.20 3.02 -28.36
CA LYS A 256 21.93 3.42 -29.75
C LYS A 256 20.45 3.27 -30.08
N PHE A 257 19.86 2.12 -29.73
CA PHE A 257 18.43 1.84 -29.88
C PHE A 257 17.56 2.97 -29.29
N LEU A 258 17.84 3.37 -28.04
CA LEU A 258 17.09 4.42 -27.35
C LEU A 258 17.24 5.81 -28.02
N LYS A 259 18.36 6.08 -28.71
CA LYS A 259 18.59 7.35 -29.43
C LYS A 259 17.94 7.37 -30.81
N ASN A 260 17.83 6.21 -31.46
CA ASN A 260 17.36 6.08 -32.84
C ASN A 260 15.82 5.92 -32.96
N GLY A 261 15.08 6.05 -31.85
CA GLY A 261 13.64 5.76 -31.75
C GLY A 261 12.66 6.68 -32.49
N GLN A 262 13.10 7.53 -33.43
CA GLN A 262 12.22 8.48 -34.13
C GLN A 262 11.74 7.99 -35.51
N ASP A 263 12.52 7.20 -36.25
CA ASP A 263 12.26 6.91 -37.68
C ASP A 263 12.22 5.40 -38.05
N GLY A 264 11.96 4.50 -37.10
CA GLY A 264 11.92 3.04 -37.36
C GLY A 264 13.28 2.35 -37.49
N SER A 265 14.39 3.09 -37.42
CA SER A 265 15.77 2.56 -37.45
C SER A 265 16.13 1.70 -36.23
N HIS A 266 15.40 1.88 -35.14
CA HIS A 266 15.51 1.09 -33.91
C HIS A 266 15.20 -0.41 -34.12
N ILE A 267 14.44 -0.80 -35.16
CA ILE A 267 14.14 -2.20 -35.48
C ILE A 267 15.43 -2.99 -35.77
N LYS A 268 16.38 -2.39 -36.49
CA LYS A 268 17.69 -3.02 -36.76
C LYS A 268 18.55 -3.12 -35.50
N ASP A 269 18.46 -2.12 -34.63
CA ASP A 269 19.19 -2.12 -33.36
C ASP A 269 18.62 -3.20 -32.41
N GLU A 270 17.31 -3.45 -32.43
CA GLU A 270 16.64 -4.55 -31.71
C GLU A 270 17.12 -5.93 -32.19
N GLU A 271 17.18 -6.16 -33.51
CA GLU A 271 17.71 -7.39 -34.09
C GLU A 271 19.16 -7.67 -33.66
N ILE A 272 20.01 -6.62 -33.62
CA ILE A 272 21.41 -6.72 -33.17
C ILE A 272 21.48 -7.10 -31.68
N ILE A 273 20.62 -6.51 -30.84
CA ILE A 273 20.56 -6.84 -29.41
C ILE A 273 20.09 -8.29 -29.23
N HIS A 274 19.04 -8.71 -29.91
CA HIS A 274 18.53 -10.09 -29.86
C HIS A 274 19.57 -11.11 -30.32
N ALA A 275 20.30 -10.83 -31.41
CA ALA A 275 21.36 -11.70 -31.90
C ALA A 275 22.50 -11.85 -30.87
N LYS A 276 22.89 -10.79 -30.17
CA LYS A 276 23.95 -10.81 -29.15
C LYS A 276 23.56 -11.59 -27.89
N ILE A 277 22.28 -11.63 -27.55
CA ILE A 277 21.76 -12.32 -26.35
C ILE A 277 21.39 -13.77 -26.65
N CYS A 278 20.68 -14.04 -27.75
CA CYS A 278 20.13 -15.37 -28.04
C CYS A 278 21.18 -16.39 -28.50
N PHE A 279 22.31 -15.98 -29.08
CA PHE A 279 23.31 -16.91 -29.63
C PHE A 279 24.11 -17.73 -28.59
N GLN A 280 23.88 -17.54 -27.29
CA GLN A 280 24.56 -18.31 -26.23
C GLN A 280 23.67 -19.34 -25.52
N THR A 281 22.40 -19.49 -25.91
CA THR A 281 21.54 -20.60 -25.43
C THR A 281 21.65 -21.85 -26.31
N ASN A 282 22.86 -22.20 -26.75
CA ASN A 282 23.15 -23.61 -27.05
C ASN A 282 23.42 -24.33 -25.72
N TYR A 283 22.35 -24.53 -24.94
CA TYR A 283 22.37 -25.58 -23.94
C TYR A 283 22.60 -26.88 -24.69
N ASN A 284 23.69 -27.56 -24.38
CA ASN A 284 23.92 -28.94 -24.78
C ASN A 284 22.66 -29.75 -24.44
N ASN A 285 21.82 -30.03 -25.44
CA ASN A 285 21.07 -31.28 -25.50
C ASN A 285 22.09 -32.41 -25.73
N GLY A 286 22.97 -32.59 -24.75
CA GLY A 286 23.78 -33.78 -24.60
C GLY A 286 22.87 -34.85 -24.04
N SER A 287 22.48 -35.76 -24.91
CA SER A 287 22.02 -37.11 -24.57
C SER A 287 22.49 -37.62 -23.20
N ARG A 288 21.55 -37.79 -22.26
CA ARG A 288 21.36 -39.01 -21.45
C ARG A 288 20.05 -38.93 -20.68
#